data_AF-A0A2T5JDR2-F1
#
_entry.id   AF-A0A2T5JDR2-F1
#
_cell.length_a   1.000
_cell.length_b   1.000
_cell.length_c   1.000
_cell.angle_alpha   90.00
_cell.angle_beta   90.00
_cell.angle_gamma   90.00
#
_symmetry.space_group_name_H-M   'P 1'
#
loop_
_entity.id
_entity.type
_entity.pdbx_description
1 polymer ?
#
loop_
_entity_poly.entity_id
_entity_poly.type
_entity_poly.pdbx_seq_one_letter_code
_entity_poly.pdbx_strand_id
1 'polypeptide(L)'
;MMNKLKRNRSRMLAACHFITAMFSILSLTASAQKKDTAYFNDEGFLTRDKASAIFYRVYTEKDSVAIFNFTEYHNDGSYVLARAKDNIEHPRYVGLVKLFDKQAHLIEQHEYDFYGLILKTWRYHANGTLLQALVYNHTGKLPYIGIMHEADSTGTANIVNGNGQRHEAGLYRLYGDSVLDSYEMSGPYRDGFKNGEWIGSTTNDLLFKEHYKNGKLTDGSSIDKQGKVYKYSKIVTMPDVGNKRQKVETAIKEYLVTPTDTISLKRFGNQGIEIDYTIDSLGKTSQLTGFKSGGIPIILPLKKPYRGLTVLLVRGRPVNYRVKHGFKYGYYRYVLDGKPIFFSPVGFRPQN
;
A
#
# COMPACT_ATOMS: atom_id res chain seq x y z
N MET A 1 -78.30 -43.08 9.35
CA MET A 1 -77.16 -43.16 8.38
C MET A 1 -76.84 -41.81 7.72
N MET A 2 -77.85 -41.04 7.27
CA MET A 2 -77.67 -39.79 6.51
C MET A 2 -76.93 -38.65 7.24
N ASN A 3 -77.11 -38.50 8.56
CA ASN A 3 -76.42 -37.46 9.35
C ASN A 3 -74.90 -37.70 9.52
N LYS A 4 -74.47 -38.97 9.55
CA LYS A 4 -73.05 -39.34 9.64
C LYS A 4 -72.31 -39.03 8.34
N LEU A 5 -72.98 -39.22 7.21
CA LEU A 5 -72.48 -38.83 5.87
C LEU A 5 -72.34 -37.31 5.71
N LYS A 6 -73.32 -36.51 6.17
CA LYS A 6 -73.22 -35.04 6.14
C LYS A 6 -72.07 -34.51 7.00
N ARG A 7 -71.88 -35.06 8.21
CA ARG A 7 -70.78 -34.66 9.12
C ARG A 7 -69.39 -35.00 8.55
N ASN A 8 -69.25 -36.16 7.91
CA ASN A 8 -67.99 -36.55 7.27
C ASN A 8 -67.67 -35.69 6.03
N ARG A 9 -68.68 -35.33 5.23
CA ARG A 9 -68.50 -34.40 4.09
C ARG A 9 -68.05 -33.02 4.55
N SER A 10 -68.66 -32.45 5.60
CA SER A 10 -68.27 -31.15 6.14
C SER A 10 -66.82 -31.13 6.66
N ARG A 11 -66.38 -32.19 7.36
CA ARG A 11 -64.98 -32.32 7.81
C ARG A 11 -63.98 -32.46 6.66
N MET A 12 -64.35 -33.22 5.62
CA MET A 12 -63.51 -33.39 4.43
C MET A 12 -63.37 -32.08 3.63
N LEU A 13 -64.47 -31.33 3.48
CA LEU A 13 -64.43 -30.00 2.87
C LEU A 13 -63.55 -29.04 3.69
N ALA A 14 -63.70 -28.99 5.01
CA ALA A 14 -62.89 -28.13 5.88
C ALA A 14 -61.39 -28.48 5.80
N ALA A 15 -61.05 -29.78 5.78
CA ALA A 15 -59.66 -30.23 5.60
C ALA A 15 -59.09 -29.84 4.22
N CYS A 16 -59.89 -29.95 3.15
CA CYS A 16 -59.47 -29.50 1.81
C CYS A 16 -59.19 -27.99 1.80
N HIS A 17 -60.08 -27.17 2.38
CA HIS A 17 -59.89 -25.71 2.42
C HIS A 17 -58.64 -25.34 3.24
N PHE A 18 -58.38 -26.04 4.36
CA PHE A 18 -57.19 -25.81 5.16
C PHE A 18 -55.90 -26.14 4.40
N ILE A 19 -55.86 -27.28 3.69
CA ILE A 19 -54.71 -27.69 2.88
C ILE A 19 -54.49 -26.68 1.73
N THR A 20 -55.56 -26.26 1.04
CA THR A 20 -55.46 -25.26 -0.04
C THR A 20 -54.98 -23.90 0.49
N ALA A 21 -55.45 -23.46 1.67
CA ALA A 21 -54.99 -22.23 2.30
C ALA A 21 -53.49 -22.32 2.69
N MET A 22 -53.06 -23.45 3.25
CA MET A 22 -51.65 -23.66 3.62
C MET A 22 -50.74 -23.66 2.37
N PHE A 23 -51.19 -24.28 1.27
CA PHE A 23 -50.46 -24.29 0.00
C PHE A 23 -50.39 -22.90 -0.65
N SER A 24 -51.43 -22.09 -0.46
CA SER A 24 -51.48 -20.71 -0.96
C SER A 24 -50.57 -19.76 -0.17
N ILE A 25 -50.34 -20.02 1.12
CA ILE A 25 -49.39 -19.24 1.93
C ILE A 25 -47.95 -19.59 1.56
N LEU A 26 -47.66 -20.87 1.27
CA LEU A 26 -46.34 -21.33 0.84
C LEU A 26 -45.94 -20.82 -0.54
N SER A 27 -46.90 -20.62 -1.46
CA SER A 27 -46.62 -20.09 -2.80
C SER A 27 -46.30 -18.58 -2.81
N LEU A 28 -46.80 -17.82 -1.83
CA LEU A 28 -46.50 -16.39 -1.71
C LEU A 28 -45.06 -16.11 -1.22
N THR A 29 -44.43 -17.06 -0.52
CA THR A 29 -43.03 -16.93 -0.07
C THR A 29 -41.98 -17.27 -1.14
N ALA A 30 -42.40 -17.78 -2.30
CA ALA A 30 -41.49 -18.23 -3.37
C ALA A 30 -41.17 -17.16 -4.42
N SER A 31 -41.42 -15.87 -4.14
CA SER A 31 -40.90 -14.78 -4.97
C SER A 31 -39.40 -14.64 -4.72
N ALA A 32 -38.62 -15.54 -5.33
CA ALA A 32 -37.18 -15.38 -5.46
C ALA A 32 -36.94 -14.13 -6.30
N GLN A 33 -36.75 -12.99 -5.65
CA GLN A 33 -36.31 -11.78 -6.33
C GLN A 33 -35.02 -12.13 -7.05
N LYS A 34 -35.05 -12.03 -8.38
CA LYS A 34 -33.87 -12.25 -9.22
C LYS A 34 -32.82 -11.24 -8.77
N LYS A 35 -31.82 -11.72 -8.02
CA LYS A 35 -30.69 -10.89 -7.64
C LYS A 35 -29.85 -10.66 -8.89
N ASP A 36 -29.56 -9.41 -9.17
CA ASP A 36 -28.63 -9.07 -10.23
C ASP A 36 -27.21 -9.42 -9.76
N THR A 37 -26.48 -10.19 -10.57
CA THR A 37 -25.11 -10.63 -10.27
C THR A 37 -24.17 -10.19 -11.38
N ALA A 38 -23.06 -9.54 -11.01
CA ALA A 38 -21.98 -9.14 -11.91
C ALA A 38 -20.71 -9.93 -11.59
N TYR A 39 -20.04 -10.50 -12.59
CA TYR A 39 -18.84 -11.33 -12.44
C TYR A 39 -17.62 -10.58 -12.96
N PHE A 40 -16.47 -10.71 -12.29
CA PHE A 40 -15.26 -9.94 -12.58
C PHE A 40 -14.04 -10.85 -12.75
N ASN A 41 -13.26 -10.62 -13.81
CA ASN A 41 -12.01 -11.34 -14.06
C ASN A 41 -10.85 -10.78 -13.20
N ASP A 42 -9.66 -11.35 -13.37
CA ASP A 42 -8.43 -10.98 -12.64
C ASP A 42 -7.93 -9.55 -12.92
N GLU A 43 -8.32 -8.98 -14.06
CA GLU A 43 -8.10 -7.58 -14.40
C GLU A 43 -9.13 -6.62 -13.77
N GLY A 44 -10.16 -7.16 -13.12
CA GLY A 44 -11.25 -6.38 -12.51
C GLY A 44 -12.33 -5.92 -13.48
N PHE A 45 -12.34 -6.44 -14.71
CA PHE A 45 -13.37 -6.14 -15.72
C PHE A 45 -14.55 -7.11 -15.66
N LEU A 46 -15.72 -6.65 -16.09
CA LEU A 46 -16.90 -7.50 -16.22
C LEU A 46 -16.65 -8.66 -17.20
N THR A 47 -16.94 -9.88 -16.75
CA THR A 47 -16.88 -11.09 -17.58
C THR A 47 -18.25 -11.77 -17.63
N ARG A 48 -18.59 -12.35 -18.77
CA ARG A 48 -19.76 -13.24 -18.91
C ARG A 48 -19.42 -14.68 -18.54
N ASP A 49 -18.14 -15.04 -18.58
CA ASP A 49 -17.67 -16.36 -18.22
C ASP A 49 -17.48 -16.44 -16.70
N LYS A 50 -18.48 -17.04 -16.04
CA LYS A 50 -18.47 -17.24 -14.59
C LYS A 50 -17.28 -18.07 -14.11
N ALA A 51 -16.74 -18.97 -14.93
CA ALA A 51 -15.62 -19.82 -14.54
C ALA A 51 -14.29 -19.03 -14.51
N SER A 52 -14.19 -17.94 -15.27
CA SER A 52 -13.02 -17.04 -15.29
C SER A 52 -13.02 -15.99 -14.17
N ALA A 53 -14.12 -15.87 -13.41
CA ALA A 53 -14.28 -14.81 -12.43
C ALA A 53 -13.46 -15.08 -11.16
N ILE A 54 -12.74 -14.05 -10.67
CA ILE A 54 -12.04 -14.12 -9.37
C ILE A 54 -12.90 -13.61 -8.20
N PHE A 55 -13.92 -12.82 -8.51
CA PHE A 55 -14.97 -12.40 -7.58
C PHE A 55 -16.26 -12.06 -8.33
N TYR A 56 -17.37 -11.94 -7.60
CA TYR A 56 -18.64 -11.47 -8.14
C TYR A 56 -19.39 -10.59 -7.14
N ARG A 57 -20.18 -9.64 -7.65
CA ARG A 57 -21.00 -8.73 -6.86
C ARG A 57 -22.48 -9.09 -7.01
N VAL A 58 -23.20 -9.15 -5.90
CA VAL A 58 -24.65 -9.39 -5.84
C VAL A 58 -25.33 -8.14 -5.30
N TYR A 59 -26.23 -7.54 -6.07
CA TYR A 59 -27.04 -6.43 -5.57
C TYR A 59 -27.97 -6.90 -4.46
N THR A 60 -27.98 -6.18 -3.34
CA THR A 60 -28.85 -6.49 -2.19
C THR A 60 -30.01 -5.52 -2.08
N GLU A 61 -29.80 -4.25 -2.42
CA GLU A 61 -30.82 -3.20 -2.38
C GLU A 61 -30.42 -2.03 -3.29
N LYS A 62 -31.42 -1.36 -3.88
CA LYS A 62 -31.23 -0.15 -4.68
C LYS A 62 -32.02 1.00 -4.06
N ASP A 63 -31.36 1.75 -3.17
CA ASP A 63 -31.97 2.89 -2.46
C ASP A 63 -32.40 4.02 -3.41
N SER A 64 -31.65 4.25 -4.49
CA SER A 64 -31.97 5.27 -5.51
C SER A 64 -31.34 4.92 -6.85
N VAL A 65 -31.56 5.77 -7.87
CA VAL A 65 -30.94 5.57 -9.20
C VAL A 65 -29.41 5.52 -9.12
N ALA A 66 -28.79 6.19 -8.13
CA ALA A 66 -27.35 6.37 -8.04
C ALA A 66 -26.68 5.69 -6.85
N ILE A 67 -27.41 5.19 -5.84
CA ILE A 67 -26.84 4.53 -4.65
C ILE A 67 -27.42 3.13 -4.52
N PHE A 68 -26.55 2.16 -4.27
CA PHE A 68 -26.89 0.76 -4.14
C PHE A 68 -26.06 0.07 -3.06
N ASN A 69 -26.62 -1.01 -2.50
CA ASN A 69 -25.94 -1.93 -1.60
C ASN A 69 -25.59 -3.20 -2.37
N PHE A 70 -24.43 -3.78 -2.08
CA PHE A 70 -24.01 -5.04 -2.68
C PHE A 70 -23.16 -5.88 -1.73
N THR A 71 -23.09 -7.17 -2.04
CA THR A 71 -22.11 -8.10 -1.46
C THR A 71 -21.15 -8.55 -2.54
N GLU A 72 -19.85 -8.36 -2.33
CA GLU A 72 -18.78 -8.92 -3.15
C GLU A 72 -18.33 -10.24 -2.54
N TYR A 73 -18.29 -11.30 -3.33
CA TYR A 73 -17.82 -12.61 -2.91
C TYR A 73 -16.58 -12.99 -3.70
N HIS A 74 -15.52 -13.39 -3.00
CA HIS A 74 -14.26 -13.83 -3.59
C HIS A 74 -14.19 -15.37 -3.64
N ASN A 75 -13.34 -15.90 -4.52
CA ASN A 75 -13.18 -17.35 -4.69
C ASN A 75 -12.61 -18.06 -3.45
N ASP A 76 -11.93 -17.35 -2.55
CA ASP A 76 -11.40 -17.91 -1.30
C ASP A 76 -12.46 -18.02 -0.18
N GLY A 77 -13.68 -17.55 -0.43
CA GLY A 77 -14.80 -17.54 0.51
C GLY A 77 -14.92 -16.26 1.34
N SER A 78 -13.96 -15.33 1.25
CA SER A 78 -14.08 -14.00 1.85
C SER A 78 -15.14 -13.17 1.11
N TYR A 79 -15.68 -12.16 1.80
CA TYR A 79 -16.69 -11.29 1.20
C TYR A 79 -16.69 -9.88 1.78
N VAL A 80 -17.17 -8.93 0.97
CA VAL A 80 -17.33 -7.52 1.34
C VAL A 80 -18.81 -7.16 1.34
N LEU A 81 -19.27 -6.51 2.41
CA LEU A 81 -20.55 -5.80 2.44
C LEU A 81 -20.29 -4.32 2.21
N ALA A 82 -20.88 -3.75 1.17
CA ALA A 82 -20.62 -2.37 0.79
C ALA A 82 -21.89 -1.63 0.34
N ARG A 83 -21.84 -0.32 0.56
CA ARG A 83 -22.73 0.66 -0.06
C ARG A 83 -21.89 1.53 -0.99
N ALA A 84 -22.38 1.77 -2.19
CA ALA A 84 -21.66 2.54 -3.19
C ALA A 84 -22.59 3.37 -4.05
N LYS A 85 -21.98 4.29 -4.82
CA LYS A 85 -22.63 5.03 -5.88
C LYS A 85 -21.94 4.83 -7.23
N ASP A 86 -22.48 5.48 -8.24
CA ASP A 86 -22.07 5.41 -9.64
C ASP A 86 -22.49 4.09 -10.30
N ASN A 87 -21.59 3.15 -10.53
CA ASN A 87 -21.90 1.89 -11.19
C ASN A 87 -21.23 0.70 -10.49
N ILE A 88 -21.79 -0.50 -10.67
CA ILE A 88 -21.30 -1.72 -10.00
C ILE A 88 -19.93 -2.18 -10.51
N GLU A 89 -19.47 -1.73 -11.67
CA GLU A 89 -18.16 -2.10 -12.20
C GLU A 89 -17.05 -1.30 -11.50
N HIS A 90 -17.27 0.01 -11.34
CA HIS A 90 -16.38 0.96 -10.69
C HIS A 90 -17.11 1.67 -9.54
N PRO A 91 -17.47 0.93 -8.46
CA PRO A 91 -18.25 1.49 -7.37
C PRO A 91 -17.45 2.55 -6.65
N ARG A 92 -18.07 3.71 -6.40
CA ARG A 92 -17.53 4.67 -5.45
C ARG A 92 -18.17 4.43 -4.09
N TYR A 93 -17.41 3.84 -3.17
CA TYR A 93 -17.88 3.51 -1.84
C TYR A 93 -18.38 4.73 -1.07
N VAL A 94 -19.44 4.55 -0.28
CA VAL A 94 -20.00 5.58 0.61
C VAL A 94 -20.45 4.92 1.91
N GLY A 95 -20.21 5.57 3.05
CA GLY A 95 -20.58 5.01 4.36
C GLY A 95 -19.71 3.81 4.74
N LEU A 96 -20.30 2.82 5.41
CA LEU A 96 -19.56 1.68 5.93
C LEU A 96 -19.35 0.58 4.88
N VAL A 97 -18.10 0.13 4.75
CA VAL A 97 -17.70 -1.06 4.01
C VAL A 97 -17.09 -2.04 5.01
N LYS A 98 -17.51 -3.31 4.97
CA LYS A 98 -17.05 -4.35 5.89
C LYS A 98 -16.50 -5.53 5.11
N LEU A 99 -15.30 -5.96 5.44
CA LEU A 99 -14.63 -7.12 4.87
C LEU A 99 -14.62 -8.26 5.89
N PHE A 100 -15.03 -9.44 5.44
CA PHE A 100 -15.10 -10.65 6.23
C PHE A 100 -14.22 -11.75 5.65
N ASP A 101 -13.60 -12.54 6.51
CA ASP A 101 -12.91 -13.76 6.09
C ASP A 101 -13.92 -14.87 5.68
N LYS A 102 -13.39 -16.01 5.22
CA LYS A 102 -14.19 -17.18 4.82
C LYS A 102 -14.94 -17.87 5.98
N GLN A 103 -14.61 -17.53 7.23
CA GLN A 103 -15.33 -17.96 8.43
C GLN A 103 -16.34 -16.91 8.91
N ALA A 104 -16.56 -15.85 8.12
CA ALA A 104 -17.44 -14.73 8.44
C ALA A 104 -17.01 -13.92 9.68
N HIS A 105 -15.73 -13.96 10.05
CA HIS A 105 -15.18 -13.01 11.01
C HIS A 105 -14.91 -11.68 10.31
N LEU A 106 -15.28 -10.57 10.97
CA LEU A 106 -14.97 -9.23 10.49
C LEU A 106 -13.45 -9.02 10.62
N ILE A 107 -12.76 -8.73 9.52
CA ILE A 107 -11.31 -8.49 9.50
C ILE A 107 -10.97 -7.02 9.31
N GLU A 108 -11.78 -6.29 8.54
CA GLU A 108 -11.58 -4.87 8.29
C GLU A 108 -12.92 -4.15 8.08
N GLN A 109 -13.00 -2.91 8.52
CA GLN A 109 -14.11 -2.01 8.27
C GLN A 109 -13.57 -0.65 7.85
N HIS A 110 -14.19 -0.04 6.86
CA HIS A 110 -13.89 1.31 6.41
C HIS A 110 -15.13 2.19 6.49
N GLU A 111 -14.92 3.47 6.82
CA GLU A 111 -15.93 4.52 6.70
C GLU A 111 -15.51 5.44 5.54
N TYR A 112 -16.36 5.60 4.53
CA TYR A 112 -16.15 6.47 3.40
C TYR A 112 -17.08 7.69 3.47
N ASP A 113 -16.59 8.85 3.05
CA ASP A 113 -17.43 10.01 2.83
C ASP A 113 -18.27 9.89 1.54
N PHE A 114 -19.05 10.92 1.24
CA PHE A 114 -19.88 10.93 0.02
C PHE A 114 -19.07 10.99 -1.29
N TYR A 115 -17.80 11.38 -1.23
CA TYR A 115 -16.90 11.49 -2.38
C TYR A 115 -16.03 10.25 -2.60
N GLY A 116 -16.17 9.22 -1.76
CA GLY A 116 -15.39 7.99 -1.83
C GLY A 116 -14.02 8.10 -1.17
N LEU A 117 -13.82 9.09 -0.29
CA LEU A 117 -12.61 9.21 0.51
C LEU A 117 -12.78 8.45 1.82
N ILE A 118 -11.81 7.59 2.15
CA ILE A 118 -11.79 6.84 3.42
C ILE A 118 -11.60 7.84 4.56
N LEU A 119 -12.54 7.92 5.50
CA LEU A 119 -12.46 8.70 6.73
C LEU A 119 -11.79 7.92 7.86
N LYS A 120 -12.17 6.64 8.02
CA LYS A 120 -11.67 5.77 9.10
C LYS A 120 -11.50 4.34 8.62
N THR A 121 -10.56 3.64 9.25
CA THR A 121 -10.37 2.20 9.08
C THR A 121 -10.27 1.53 10.44
N TRP A 122 -10.97 0.41 10.63
CA TRP A 122 -10.83 -0.47 11.78
C TRP A 122 -10.36 -1.83 11.29
N ARG A 123 -9.37 -2.40 11.97
CA ARG A 123 -8.85 -3.74 11.72
C ARG A 123 -9.03 -4.59 12.95
N TYR A 124 -9.33 -5.85 12.74
CA TYR A 124 -9.63 -6.79 13.80
C TYR A 124 -8.65 -7.96 13.76
N HIS A 125 -8.33 -8.49 14.95
CA HIS A 125 -7.68 -9.79 15.09
C HIS A 125 -8.65 -10.90 14.69
N ALA A 126 -8.11 -12.09 14.42
CA ALA A 126 -8.93 -13.27 14.08
C ALA A 126 -9.93 -13.66 15.18
N ASN A 127 -9.71 -13.25 16.44
CA ASN A 127 -10.64 -13.46 17.55
C ASN A 127 -11.72 -12.37 17.68
N GLY A 128 -11.78 -11.41 16.75
CA GLY A 128 -12.74 -10.30 16.75
C GLY A 128 -12.35 -9.10 17.61
N THR A 129 -11.24 -9.17 18.35
CA THR A 129 -10.72 -8.02 19.10
C THR A 129 -10.23 -6.94 18.16
N LEU A 130 -10.52 -5.66 18.47
CA LEU A 130 -10.05 -4.53 17.66
C LEU A 130 -8.53 -4.42 17.73
N LEU A 131 -7.85 -4.66 16.60
CA LEU A 131 -6.40 -4.53 16.45
C LEU A 131 -6.00 -3.06 16.35
N GLN A 132 -6.67 -2.31 15.48
CA GLN A 132 -6.25 -0.94 15.16
C GLN A 132 -7.42 -0.11 14.65
N ALA A 133 -7.43 1.18 15.01
CA ALA A 133 -8.31 2.18 14.41
C ALA A 133 -7.49 3.35 13.85
N LEU A 134 -7.69 3.66 12.59
CA LEU A 134 -7.01 4.72 11.85
C LEU A 134 -8.01 5.82 11.46
N VAL A 135 -7.57 7.07 11.50
CA VAL A 135 -8.32 8.23 10.99
C VAL A 135 -7.51 8.90 9.89
N TYR A 136 -8.17 9.18 8.78
CA TYR A 136 -7.59 9.82 7.62
C TYR A 136 -8.09 11.25 7.55
N ASN A 137 -7.17 12.20 7.42
CA ASN A 137 -7.53 13.57 7.10
C ASN A 137 -7.05 13.92 5.69
N HIS A 138 -8.01 14.30 4.84
CA HIS A 138 -7.80 14.69 3.45
C HIS A 138 -7.61 16.20 3.27
N THR A 139 -7.55 16.97 4.35
CA THR A 139 -7.22 18.40 4.32
C THR A 139 -5.72 18.61 4.20
N GLY A 140 -5.30 19.47 3.28
CA GLY A 140 -3.90 19.83 3.06
C GLY A 140 -3.28 19.19 1.81
N LYS A 141 -1.96 19.36 1.65
CA LYS A 141 -1.21 18.89 0.46
C LYS A 141 -0.97 17.38 0.44
N LEU A 142 -1.01 16.72 1.59
CA LEU A 142 -0.80 15.28 1.72
C LEU A 142 -1.77 14.74 2.77
N PRO A 143 -2.52 13.66 2.45
CA PRO A 143 -3.38 13.03 3.44
C PRO A 143 -2.51 12.47 4.56
N TYR A 144 -2.96 12.66 5.81
CA TYR A 144 -2.28 12.10 6.98
C TYR A 144 -3.14 11.03 7.63
N ILE A 145 -2.47 10.06 8.25
CA ILE A 145 -3.08 8.92 8.94
C ILE A 145 -2.73 9.02 10.42
N GLY A 146 -3.74 9.18 11.27
CA GLY A 146 -3.59 9.13 12.73
C GLY A 146 -4.02 7.77 13.27
N ILE A 147 -3.27 7.24 14.24
CA ILE A 147 -3.59 5.96 14.92
C ILE A 147 -4.37 6.25 16.18
N MET A 148 -5.69 6.01 16.17
CA MET A 148 -6.56 6.32 17.30
C MET A 148 -6.65 5.20 18.33
N HIS A 149 -6.44 3.96 17.90
CA HIS A 149 -6.43 2.80 18.78
C HIS A 149 -5.45 1.76 18.23
N GLU A 150 -4.76 1.07 19.13
CA GLU A 150 -3.99 -0.12 18.82
C GLU A 150 -3.94 -1.04 20.03
N ALA A 151 -4.22 -2.33 19.81
CA ALA A 151 -4.17 -3.37 20.84
C ALA A 151 -3.59 -4.67 20.28
N ASP A 152 -2.96 -5.46 21.15
CA ASP A 152 -2.55 -6.81 20.80
C ASP A 152 -3.75 -7.79 20.70
N SER A 153 -3.48 -9.05 20.36
CA SER A 153 -4.54 -10.05 20.19
C SER A 153 -5.26 -10.41 21.50
N THR A 154 -4.70 -10.07 22.66
CA THR A 154 -5.35 -10.23 23.98
C THR A 154 -6.29 -9.06 24.30
N GLY A 155 -6.27 -8.00 23.50
CA GLY A 155 -7.02 -6.76 23.75
C GLY A 155 -6.30 -5.76 24.65
N THR A 156 -5.02 -6.02 24.97
CA THR A 156 -4.21 -5.07 25.74
C THR A 156 -3.88 -3.88 24.84
N ALA A 157 -4.47 -2.74 25.15
CA ALA A 157 -4.33 -1.53 24.34
C ALA A 157 -3.00 -0.81 24.63
N ASN A 158 -2.23 -0.59 23.56
CA ASN A 158 -1.01 0.22 23.56
C ASN A 158 -1.31 1.69 23.25
N ILE A 159 -2.36 1.94 22.45
CA ILE A 159 -2.86 3.28 22.10
C ILE A 159 -4.37 3.34 22.35
N VAL A 160 -4.83 4.38 23.06
CA VAL A 160 -6.25 4.68 23.30
C VAL A 160 -6.50 6.16 23.00
N ASN A 161 -7.50 6.44 22.16
CA ASN A 161 -7.86 7.78 21.71
C ASN A 161 -6.64 8.58 21.20
N GLY A 162 -5.76 7.92 20.45
CA GLY A 162 -4.55 8.52 19.89
C GLY A 162 -3.40 8.75 20.87
N ASN A 163 -3.52 8.30 22.11
CA ASN A 163 -2.53 8.50 23.16
C ASN A 163 -2.01 7.16 23.67
N GLY A 164 -0.70 7.03 23.83
CA GLY A 164 -0.12 5.78 24.31
C GLY A 164 1.37 5.63 24.03
N GLN A 165 1.86 4.40 24.21
CA GLN A 165 3.23 4.00 23.85
C GLN A 165 3.14 2.96 22.75
N ARG A 166 4.03 3.03 21.77
CA ARG A 166 4.02 2.08 20.67
C ARG A 166 5.42 1.60 20.37
N HIS A 167 5.52 0.32 20.05
CA HIS A 167 6.68 -0.28 19.41
C HIS A 167 6.37 -0.45 17.91
N GLU A 168 7.26 0.03 17.06
CA GLU A 168 7.16 -0.04 15.62
C GLU A 168 8.35 -0.77 15.03
N ALA A 169 8.08 -1.78 14.21
CA ALA A 169 9.05 -2.39 13.34
C ALA A 169 8.71 -2.03 11.89
N GLY A 170 9.73 -1.74 11.09
CA GLY A 170 9.52 -1.36 9.70
C GLY A 170 10.73 -1.61 8.82
N LEU A 171 10.52 -1.42 7.52
CA LEU A 171 11.57 -1.49 6.52
C LEU A 171 11.75 -0.10 5.93
N TYR A 172 13.00 0.38 5.90
CA TYR A 172 13.34 1.50 5.02
C TYR A 172 13.39 0.96 3.60
N ARG A 173 12.30 1.21 2.88
CA ARG A 173 12.26 0.96 1.45
C ARG A 173 12.51 2.26 0.73
N LEU A 174 13.57 2.30 -0.06
CA LEU A 174 13.69 3.26 -1.14
C LEU A 174 12.95 2.61 -2.32
N TYR A 175 11.74 3.07 -2.61
CA TYR A 175 10.85 2.67 -3.71
C TYR A 175 11.25 1.48 -4.60
N GLY A 176 10.50 0.39 -4.48
CA GLY A 176 10.80 -0.90 -5.10
C GLY A 176 11.01 -1.95 -4.00
N ASP A 177 11.56 -3.09 -4.35
CA ASP A 177 11.79 -4.17 -3.37
C ASP A 177 13.12 -4.01 -2.62
N SER A 178 13.80 -2.86 -2.72
CA SER A 178 15.10 -2.66 -2.07
C SER A 178 14.89 -2.21 -0.64
N VAL A 179 15.30 -3.08 0.28
CA VAL A 179 15.34 -2.80 1.71
C VAL A 179 16.72 -2.22 2.01
N LEU A 180 16.76 -0.94 2.37
CA LEU A 180 17.96 -0.24 2.82
C LEU A 180 18.37 -0.71 4.23
N ASP A 181 17.38 -0.86 5.10
CA ASP A 181 17.53 -1.34 6.47
C ASP A 181 16.15 -1.77 6.98
N SER A 182 16.10 -2.62 8.00
CA SER A 182 14.94 -2.65 8.89
C SER A 182 15.22 -1.80 10.12
N TYR A 183 14.16 -1.38 10.79
CA TYR A 183 14.27 -0.68 12.06
C TYR A 183 13.23 -1.18 13.05
N GLU A 184 13.58 -1.06 14.31
CA GLU A 184 12.67 -1.18 15.43
C GLU A 184 12.79 0.10 16.27
N MET A 185 11.68 0.67 16.71
CA MET A 185 11.68 1.86 17.55
C MET A 185 10.46 1.91 18.45
N SER A 186 10.61 2.54 19.61
CA SER A 186 9.52 2.76 20.54
C SER A 186 9.43 4.22 20.95
N GLY A 187 8.20 4.68 21.21
CA GLY A 187 7.98 6.01 21.75
C GLY A 187 6.51 6.39 21.88
N PRO A 188 6.25 7.63 22.34
CA PRO A 188 4.90 8.09 22.61
C PRO A 188 4.12 8.44 21.35
N TYR A 189 2.82 8.18 21.43
CA TYR A 189 1.80 8.76 20.57
C TYR A 189 0.98 9.80 21.34
N ARG A 190 0.65 10.90 20.68
CA ARG A 190 -0.33 11.91 21.14
C ARG A 190 -1.22 12.35 19.99
N ASP A 191 -2.53 12.38 20.24
CA ASP A 191 -3.57 12.72 19.25
C ASP A 191 -3.46 11.93 17.93
N GLY A 192 -2.96 10.69 18.02
CA GLY A 192 -2.81 9.78 16.90
C GLY A 192 -1.50 9.91 16.13
N PHE A 193 -0.56 10.73 16.61
CA PHE A 193 0.74 10.94 15.95
C PHE A 193 1.92 10.66 16.87
N LYS A 194 3.05 10.26 16.28
CA LYS A 194 4.35 10.24 16.97
C LYS A 194 4.62 11.59 17.62
N ASN A 195 4.96 11.55 18.90
CA ASN A 195 5.23 12.74 19.69
C ASN A 195 6.30 12.46 20.73
N GLY A 196 7.15 13.45 21.04
CA GLY A 196 8.21 13.31 22.02
C GLY A 196 9.40 12.49 21.52
N GLU A 197 10.14 11.92 22.46
CA GLU A 197 11.35 11.15 22.20
C GLU A 197 11.01 9.72 21.75
N TRP A 198 11.66 9.27 20.68
CA TRP A 198 11.59 7.94 20.11
C TRP A 198 12.98 7.34 20.06
N ILE A 199 13.13 6.10 20.53
CA ILE A 199 14.42 5.41 20.58
C ILE A 199 14.31 4.14 19.75
N GLY A 200 15.35 3.79 19.00
CA GLY A 200 15.36 2.55 18.25
C GLY A 200 16.72 2.12 17.73
N SER A 201 16.70 1.04 16.96
CA SER A 201 17.86 0.44 16.33
C SER A 201 17.54 0.03 14.88
N THR A 202 18.58 -0.21 14.09
CA THR A 202 18.45 -0.79 12.74
C THR A 202 19.22 -2.10 12.63
N THR A 203 18.94 -2.91 11.60
CA THR A 203 19.70 -4.15 11.34
C THR A 203 21.18 -3.94 11.05
N ASN A 204 21.58 -2.72 10.68
CA ASN A 204 22.99 -2.34 10.53
C ASN A 204 23.65 -1.86 11.84
N ASP A 205 23.04 -2.17 12.99
CA ASP A 205 23.43 -1.79 14.36
C ASP A 205 23.59 -0.27 14.54
N LEU A 206 22.73 0.51 13.88
CA LEU A 206 22.64 1.94 14.13
C LEU A 206 21.64 2.17 15.27
N LEU A 207 22.11 2.70 16.40
CA LEU A 207 21.22 3.16 17.47
C LEU A 207 20.79 4.59 17.19
N PHE A 208 19.54 4.96 17.46
CA PHE A 208 19.08 6.33 17.25
C PHE A 208 18.08 6.80 18.30
N LYS A 209 18.04 8.12 18.44
CA LYS A 209 17.09 8.88 19.25
C LYS A 209 16.52 10.00 18.38
N GLU A 210 15.22 10.11 18.31
CA GLU A 210 14.49 11.04 17.45
C GLU A 210 13.43 11.79 18.26
N HIS A 211 13.20 13.06 17.92
CA HIS A 211 12.15 13.87 18.51
C HIS A 211 11.08 14.16 17.48
N TYR A 212 9.83 13.89 17.85
CA TYR A 212 8.67 14.12 17.00
C TYR A 212 7.73 15.15 17.61
N LYS A 213 7.13 15.98 16.76
CA LYS A 213 6.02 16.86 17.10
C LYS A 213 4.93 16.71 16.06
N ASN A 214 3.77 16.19 16.49
CA ASN A 214 2.60 15.94 15.65
C ASN A 214 2.97 15.13 14.39
N GLY A 215 3.71 14.03 14.58
CA GLY A 215 4.10 13.11 13.51
C GLY A 215 5.28 13.59 12.66
N LYS A 216 5.74 14.83 12.85
CA LYS A 216 6.89 15.38 12.13
C LYS A 216 8.16 15.23 12.96
N LEU A 217 9.19 14.65 12.35
CA LEU A 217 10.55 14.65 12.90
C LEU A 217 11.06 16.08 13.00
N THR A 218 11.44 16.53 14.20
CA THR A 218 12.06 17.84 14.43
C THR A 218 13.58 17.73 14.37
N ASP A 219 14.12 16.70 15.02
CA ASP A 219 15.55 16.44 15.14
C ASP A 219 15.79 14.99 15.56
N GLY A 220 17.01 14.52 15.37
CA GLY A 220 17.46 13.20 15.81
C GLY A 220 18.97 13.08 15.82
N SER A 221 19.43 12.04 16.49
CA SER A 221 20.82 11.62 16.54
C SER A 221 20.93 10.11 16.39
N SER A 222 21.94 9.66 15.66
CA SER A 222 22.28 8.24 15.53
C SER A 222 23.72 7.98 15.94
N ILE A 223 24.01 6.74 16.37
CA ILE A 223 25.31 6.27 16.80
C ILE A 223 25.62 4.99 16.03
N ASP A 224 26.75 4.96 15.31
CA ASP A 224 27.20 3.77 14.60
C ASP A 224 28.00 2.82 15.51
N LYS A 225 28.39 1.67 14.96
CA LYS A 225 29.21 0.65 15.63
C LYS A 225 30.55 1.18 16.18
N GLN A 226 31.06 2.28 15.62
CA GLN A 226 32.30 2.91 16.04
C GLN A 226 32.09 3.99 17.11
N GLY A 227 30.85 4.17 17.59
CA GLY A 227 30.49 5.20 18.56
C GLY A 227 30.40 6.61 17.96
N LYS A 228 30.46 6.75 16.63
CA LYS A 228 30.38 8.06 15.99
C LYS A 228 28.93 8.53 15.94
N VAL A 229 28.72 9.76 16.41
CA VAL A 229 27.40 10.39 16.49
C VAL A 229 27.11 11.21 15.23
N TYR A 230 25.91 11.04 14.66
CA TYR A 230 25.41 11.83 13.53
C TYR A 230 24.12 12.56 13.93
N LYS A 231 24.05 13.87 13.70
CA LYS A 231 22.82 14.67 13.91
C LYS A 231 22.06 14.84 12.60
N TYR A 232 20.73 14.85 12.65
CA TYR A 232 19.87 15.00 11.48
C TYR A 232 18.50 15.58 11.83
N SER A 233 17.82 16.14 10.82
CA SER A 233 16.42 16.59 10.90
C SER A 233 15.52 15.90 9.87
N LYS A 234 16.08 14.98 9.08
CA LYS A 234 15.39 14.16 8.09
C LYS A 234 15.91 12.73 8.18
N ILE A 235 15.01 11.75 8.16
CA ILE A 235 15.38 10.32 8.16
C ILE A 235 16.22 9.99 6.93
N VAL A 236 15.83 10.50 5.76
CA VAL A 236 16.58 10.35 4.51
C VAL A 236 16.87 11.74 3.95
N THR A 237 18.14 12.03 3.70
CA THR A 237 18.57 13.22 2.96
C THR A 237 19.15 12.78 1.64
N MET A 238 18.46 13.15 0.57
CA MET A 238 18.93 12.84 -0.77
C MET A 238 20.19 13.62 -1.11
N PRO A 239 21.07 13.03 -1.93
CA PRO A 239 22.16 13.75 -2.56
C PRO A 239 21.61 14.99 -3.28
N ASP A 240 22.19 16.16 -3.00
CA ASP A 240 22.01 17.32 -3.87
C ASP A 240 22.88 17.18 -5.11
N VAL A 241 22.27 16.63 -6.16
CA VAL A 241 22.93 16.47 -7.45
C VAL A 241 23.06 17.77 -8.24
N GLY A 242 22.31 18.84 -7.90
CA GLY A 242 22.31 20.18 -8.50
C GLY A 242 23.07 20.37 -9.82
N ASN A 243 24.03 21.32 -9.85
CA ASN A 243 24.93 21.55 -10.99
C ASN A 243 26.06 20.51 -11.08
N LYS A 244 26.28 19.71 -10.02
CA LYS A 244 27.29 18.64 -9.99
C LYS A 244 26.94 17.50 -10.95
N ARG A 245 25.65 17.33 -11.23
CA ARG A 245 25.08 16.44 -12.25
C ARG A 245 25.70 16.68 -13.62
N GLN A 246 25.72 17.93 -14.08
CA GLN A 246 26.31 18.28 -15.38
C GLN A 246 27.80 17.93 -15.41
N LYS A 247 28.52 18.08 -14.30
CA LYS A 247 29.94 17.70 -14.24
C LYS A 247 30.15 16.19 -14.37
N VAL A 248 29.33 15.38 -13.70
CA VAL A 248 29.38 13.92 -13.83
C VAL A 248 29.02 13.51 -15.26
N GLU A 249 27.96 14.08 -15.84
CA GLU A 249 27.56 13.82 -17.22
C GLU A 249 28.62 14.23 -18.25
N THR A 250 29.18 15.44 -18.13
CA THR A 250 30.23 15.95 -19.01
C THR A 250 31.44 15.05 -18.94
N ALA A 251 31.86 14.66 -17.75
CA ALA A 251 33.08 13.91 -17.61
C ALA A 251 32.90 12.42 -17.98
N ILE A 252 31.68 11.87 -17.83
CA ILE A 252 31.28 10.61 -18.48
C ILE A 252 31.34 10.76 -20.01
N LYS A 253 30.79 11.84 -20.58
CA LYS A 253 30.80 12.08 -22.04
C LYS A 253 32.23 12.23 -22.56
N GLU A 254 33.10 12.96 -21.88
CA GLU A 254 34.53 13.09 -22.23
C GLU A 254 35.22 11.72 -22.25
N TYR A 255 34.92 10.87 -21.26
CA TYR A 255 35.43 9.49 -21.23
C TYR A 255 34.92 8.66 -22.41
N LEU A 256 33.65 8.84 -22.79
CA LEU A 256 33.02 8.16 -23.92
C LEU A 256 33.45 8.69 -25.30
N VAL A 257 34.21 9.79 -25.35
CA VAL A 257 34.68 10.42 -26.59
C VAL A 257 36.15 10.03 -26.89
N THR A 258 36.94 9.59 -25.90
CA THR A 258 38.35 9.27 -26.13
C THR A 258 38.54 8.08 -27.10
N PRO A 259 39.22 8.29 -28.27
CA PRO A 259 39.29 7.31 -29.36
C PRO A 259 39.90 5.95 -29.02
N THR A 260 40.78 5.90 -28.01
CA THR A 260 41.47 4.67 -27.61
C THR A 260 40.58 3.72 -26.80
N ASP A 261 39.50 4.23 -26.19
CA ASP A 261 38.70 3.47 -25.22
C ASP A 261 37.20 3.37 -25.57
N THR A 262 36.73 3.79 -26.76
CA THR A 262 35.27 3.78 -27.01
C THR A 262 34.75 3.16 -28.28
N ILE A 263 33.87 2.18 -28.04
CA ILE A 263 32.58 2.04 -28.68
C ILE A 263 32.00 3.45 -28.93
N SER A 264 32.15 3.95 -30.16
CA SER A 264 31.69 5.29 -30.52
C SER A 264 30.22 5.45 -30.14
N LEU A 265 29.86 6.55 -29.45
CA LEU A 265 28.46 6.96 -29.27
C LEU A 265 27.67 6.90 -30.59
N LYS A 266 28.33 7.12 -31.74
CA LYS A 266 27.75 6.95 -33.08
C LYS A 266 27.33 5.51 -33.41
N ARG A 267 28.05 4.48 -32.92
CA ARG A 267 27.71 3.05 -33.11
C ARG A 267 26.47 2.61 -32.34
N PHE A 268 26.03 3.39 -31.34
CA PHE A 268 24.81 3.09 -30.58
C PHE A 268 23.53 3.66 -31.23
N GLY A 269 23.65 4.49 -32.27
CA GLY A 269 22.50 5.04 -33.00
C GLY A 269 21.47 5.69 -32.06
N ASN A 270 20.17 5.46 -32.33
CA ASN A 270 19.07 5.93 -31.48
C ASN A 270 18.84 5.08 -30.22
N GLN A 271 19.73 4.16 -29.86
CA GLN A 271 19.58 3.32 -28.68
C GLN A 271 20.19 4.03 -27.47
N GLY A 272 19.38 4.26 -26.43
CA GLY A 272 19.85 4.93 -25.22
C GLY A 272 20.93 4.11 -24.51
N ILE A 273 21.89 4.81 -23.91
CA ILE A 273 22.84 4.23 -22.96
C ILE A 273 22.29 4.47 -21.57
N GLU A 274 22.27 3.44 -20.75
CA GLU A 274 22.05 3.57 -19.31
C GLU A 274 23.38 3.40 -18.59
N ILE A 275 23.75 4.29 -17.67
CA ILE A 275 24.99 4.20 -16.91
C ILE A 275 24.65 3.99 -15.44
N ASP A 276 25.30 2.98 -14.86
CA ASP A 276 25.15 2.55 -13.49
C ASP A 276 26.49 2.75 -12.74
N TYR A 277 26.46 3.45 -11.61
CA TYR A 277 27.62 3.63 -10.74
C TYR A 277 27.24 3.73 -9.27
N THR A 278 28.14 3.31 -8.38
CA THR A 278 27.96 3.49 -6.94
C THR A 278 28.69 4.74 -6.47
N ILE A 279 28.05 5.54 -5.64
CA ILE A 279 28.66 6.60 -4.85
C ILE A 279 28.82 6.07 -3.43
N ASP A 280 30.05 6.05 -2.93
CA ASP A 280 30.35 5.61 -1.58
C ASP A 280 30.00 6.65 -0.51
N SER A 281 30.14 6.27 0.75
CA SER A 281 29.94 7.11 1.93
C SER A 281 30.88 8.34 2.02
N LEU A 282 31.91 8.42 1.17
CA LEU A 282 32.82 9.55 1.04
C LEU A 282 32.51 10.42 -0.20
N GLY A 283 31.44 10.11 -0.93
CA GLY A 283 31.06 10.81 -2.15
C GLY A 283 31.96 10.50 -3.33
N LYS A 284 32.62 9.33 -3.33
CA LYS A 284 33.45 8.84 -4.44
C LYS A 284 32.68 7.85 -5.31
N THR A 285 32.84 7.96 -6.62
CA THR A 285 32.23 7.00 -7.55
C THR A 285 33.07 5.74 -7.71
N SER A 286 32.44 4.56 -7.77
CA SER A 286 33.05 3.32 -8.26
C SER A 286 32.94 3.20 -9.79
N GLN A 287 33.47 2.12 -10.34
CA GLN A 287 33.40 1.74 -11.76
C GLN A 287 32.01 1.99 -12.38
N LEU A 288 31.98 2.64 -13.54
CA LEU A 288 30.76 2.89 -14.31
C LEU A 288 30.43 1.62 -15.13
N THR A 289 29.17 1.19 -15.15
CA THR A 289 28.68 0.16 -16.05
C THR A 289 27.65 0.77 -16.98
N GLY A 290 27.97 0.88 -18.27
CA GLY A 290 27.02 1.23 -19.31
C GLY A 290 26.15 0.04 -19.69
N PHE A 291 24.93 0.25 -20.15
CA PHE A 291 24.08 -0.77 -20.77
C PHE A 291 23.63 -0.28 -22.12
N LYS A 292 23.68 -1.16 -23.12
CA LYS A 292 22.98 -0.96 -24.39
C LYS A 292 21.48 -1.17 -24.17
N SER A 293 20.62 -0.39 -24.83
CA SER A 293 19.18 -0.71 -24.95
C SER A 293 19.03 -2.16 -25.44
N GLY A 294 18.63 -3.08 -24.56
CA GLY A 294 18.64 -4.53 -24.81
C GLY A 294 19.49 -5.38 -23.85
N GLY A 295 20.14 -4.78 -22.84
CA GLY A 295 20.56 -5.49 -21.62
C GLY A 295 22.02 -5.99 -21.56
N ILE A 296 22.84 -5.81 -22.60
CA ILE A 296 24.25 -6.20 -22.53
C ILE A 296 25.03 -5.14 -21.73
N PRO A 297 25.63 -5.48 -20.57
CA PRO A 297 26.46 -4.56 -19.82
C PRO A 297 27.80 -4.34 -20.52
N ILE A 298 28.21 -3.07 -20.56
CA ILE A 298 29.50 -2.60 -21.02
C ILE A 298 30.18 -1.95 -19.82
N ILE A 299 31.27 -2.54 -19.35
CA ILE A 299 32.03 -1.97 -18.25
C ILE A 299 32.82 -0.77 -18.77
N LEU A 300 32.61 0.40 -18.16
CA LEU A 300 33.33 1.64 -18.45
C LEU A 300 34.34 1.87 -17.31
N PRO A 301 35.62 1.49 -17.48
CA PRO A 301 36.62 1.72 -16.44
C PRO A 301 36.76 3.22 -16.20
N LEU A 302 36.57 3.71 -14.98
CA LEU A 302 36.90 5.09 -14.66
C LEU A 302 38.41 5.20 -14.45
N LYS A 303 39.10 6.05 -15.24
CA LYS A 303 40.53 6.36 -15.01
C LYS A 303 40.77 6.94 -13.61
N LYS A 304 39.81 7.71 -13.07
CA LYS A 304 39.82 8.25 -11.71
C LYS A 304 38.38 8.34 -11.16
N PRO A 305 38.15 8.05 -9.86
CA PRO A 305 36.85 8.25 -9.24
C PRO A 305 36.52 9.75 -9.13
N TYR A 306 35.27 10.14 -9.41
CA TYR A 306 34.80 11.50 -9.10
C TYR A 306 34.75 11.69 -7.59
N ARG A 307 35.02 12.92 -7.14
CA ARG A 307 34.99 13.31 -5.72
C ARG A 307 34.07 14.49 -5.52
N GLY A 308 33.59 14.67 -4.29
CA GLY A 308 32.77 15.81 -3.90
C GLY A 308 31.31 15.72 -4.33
N LEU A 309 30.85 14.52 -4.70
CA LEU A 309 29.43 14.24 -4.84
C LEU A 309 28.79 14.22 -3.45
N THR A 310 27.59 14.75 -3.36
CA THR A 310 26.81 14.65 -2.14
C THR A 310 26.44 13.19 -1.89
N VAL A 311 26.52 12.79 -0.64
CA VAL A 311 26.21 11.43 -0.21
C VAL A 311 24.72 11.31 0.14
N LEU A 312 24.17 10.12 -0.03
CA LEU A 312 22.89 9.77 0.56
C LEU A 312 23.10 9.66 2.08
N LEU A 313 22.29 10.39 2.86
CA LEU A 313 22.31 10.26 4.32
C LEU A 313 21.07 9.53 4.79
N VAL A 314 21.26 8.55 5.66
CA VAL A 314 20.19 7.85 6.38
C VAL A 314 20.45 8.11 7.85
N ARG A 315 19.54 8.85 8.50
CA ARG A 315 19.72 9.30 9.89
C ARG A 315 21.06 10.00 10.12
N GLY A 316 21.42 10.87 9.18
CA GLY A 316 22.69 11.61 9.18
C GLY A 316 23.93 10.78 8.83
N ARG A 317 23.85 9.43 8.80
CA ARG A 317 24.96 8.55 8.43
C ARG A 317 25.08 8.47 6.91
N PRO A 318 26.26 8.72 6.34
CA PRO A 318 26.51 8.47 4.92
C PRO A 318 26.40 6.98 4.59
N VAL A 319 25.61 6.67 3.56
CA VAL A 319 25.47 5.31 3.04
C VAL A 319 25.88 5.28 1.56
N ASN A 320 26.39 4.12 1.14
CA ASN A 320 26.66 3.88 -0.27
C ASN A 320 25.32 3.84 -1.02
N TYR A 321 25.26 4.39 -2.22
CA TYR A 321 24.09 4.27 -3.08
C TYR A 321 24.50 4.18 -4.54
N ARG A 322 23.70 3.49 -5.33
CA ARG A 322 23.89 3.31 -6.75
C ARG A 322 23.07 4.34 -7.53
N VAL A 323 23.49 4.70 -8.73
CA VAL A 323 22.82 5.67 -9.59
C VAL A 323 22.75 5.07 -10.97
N LYS A 324 21.54 4.90 -11.50
CA LYS A 324 21.27 4.55 -12.89
C LYS A 324 20.81 5.80 -13.65
N HIS A 325 21.44 6.07 -14.78
CA HIS A 325 21.18 7.26 -15.60
C HIS A 325 20.98 6.90 -17.07
N GLY A 326 19.83 7.26 -17.64
CA GLY A 326 19.53 7.03 -19.06
C GLY A 326 19.72 8.27 -19.93
N PHE A 327 20.66 8.23 -20.90
CA PHE A 327 21.01 9.40 -21.73
C PHE A 327 19.95 9.78 -22.77
N LYS A 328 19.14 8.82 -23.26
CA LYS A 328 18.14 9.08 -24.32
C LYS A 328 16.88 9.77 -23.82
N TYR A 329 16.53 9.57 -22.56
CA TYR A 329 15.23 9.95 -22.01
C TYR A 329 15.35 11.00 -20.90
N GLY A 330 16.56 11.47 -20.59
CA GLY A 330 16.78 12.52 -19.59
C GLY A 330 16.36 12.14 -18.16
N TYR A 331 16.12 10.85 -17.86
CA TYR A 331 15.71 10.41 -16.53
C TYR A 331 16.89 9.87 -15.71
N TYR A 332 16.74 9.99 -14.39
CA TYR A 332 17.63 9.44 -13.37
C TYR A 332 16.81 8.50 -12.52
N ARG A 333 17.44 7.39 -12.20
CA ARG A 333 16.90 6.40 -11.28
C ARG A 333 18.02 6.10 -10.31
N TYR A 334 17.94 6.64 -9.10
CA TYR A 334 18.86 6.17 -8.06
C TYR A 334 18.55 4.68 -7.81
N VAL A 335 19.52 3.92 -7.34
CA VAL A 335 19.40 2.50 -7.08
C VAL A 335 20.06 2.21 -5.75
N LEU A 336 19.52 1.30 -4.96
CA LEU A 336 20.22 0.77 -3.80
C LEU A 336 20.15 -0.75 -3.86
N ASP A 337 21.27 -1.44 -3.69
CA ASP A 337 21.34 -2.92 -3.75
C ASP A 337 20.67 -3.51 -5.01
N GLY A 338 20.89 -2.86 -6.15
CA GLY A 338 20.45 -3.34 -7.46
C GLY A 338 19.02 -2.97 -7.88
N LYS A 339 18.18 -2.39 -6.99
CA LYS A 339 16.80 -2.00 -7.34
C LYS A 339 16.56 -0.48 -7.39
N PRO A 340 15.65 0.01 -8.26
CA PRO A 340 15.33 1.44 -8.46
C PRO A 340 15.03 2.21 -7.17
N ILE A 341 15.08 3.53 -7.23
CA ILE A 341 14.65 4.49 -6.21
C ILE A 341 13.70 5.48 -6.89
N PHE A 342 12.40 5.18 -6.78
CA PHE A 342 11.23 6.07 -6.92
C PHE A 342 11.15 7.12 -5.80
N PHE A 343 10.39 8.22 -5.95
CA PHE A 343 9.73 8.88 -4.81
C PHE A 343 8.27 9.15 -5.18
N SER A 344 7.35 8.66 -4.36
CA SER A 344 6.02 9.19 -4.15
C SER A 344 5.97 9.63 -2.67
N PRO A 345 5.28 10.73 -2.35
CA PRO A 345 5.21 11.22 -0.99
C PRO A 345 4.28 10.40 -0.07
N VAL A 346 3.78 9.23 -0.50
CA VAL A 346 2.79 8.46 0.26
C VAL A 346 3.14 6.97 0.24
N GLY A 347 3.60 6.47 1.39
CA GLY A 347 3.67 5.04 1.68
C GLY A 347 2.26 4.48 1.88
N PHE A 348 2.09 3.19 1.56
CA PHE A 348 0.84 2.44 1.41
C PHE A 348 0.06 2.71 0.11
N ARG A 349 0.42 1.96 -0.94
CA ARG A 349 -0.64 1.33 -1.73
C ARG A 349 -1.03 0.06 -0.95
N PRO A 350 -2.29 -0.13 -0.52
CA PRO A 350 -2.75 -1.47 -0.21
C PRO A 350 -2.51 -2.30 -1.48
N GLN A 351 -1.79 -3.41 -1.34
CA GLN A 351 -1.90 -4.47 -2.34
C GLN A 351 -3.29 -5.05 -2.10
N ASN A 352 -4.18 -4.83 -3.07
CA ASN A 352 -5.34 -5.71 -3.23
C ASN A 352 -4.86 -7.03 -3.80
#